data_AF-A0A8B7P317-F1
#
_entry.id   AF-A0A8B7P317-F1
#
_cell.length_a   1.000
_cell.length_b   1.000
_cell.length_c   1.000
_cell.angle_alpha   90.00
_cell.angle_beta   90.00
_cell.angle_gamma   90.00
#
_symmetry.space_group_name_H-M   'P 1'
#
loop_
_entity.id
_entity.type
_entity.pdbx_description
1 polymer ?
#
loop_
_entity_poly.entity_id
_entity_poly.type
_entity_poly.pdbx_seq_one_letter_code
_entity_poly.pdbx_strand_id
1 'polypeptide(L)'
;MVRCNVLNITSNYSPHVDDTVALNARLDPACCSWMKIQDCGLVLEEQPGKVMEALRLFLQGQGYAVAGAARRASCVPSSAGSDR
;
A
#
# COMPACT_ATOMS: atom_id res chain seq x y z
N MET A 1 16.66 -15.10 1.35
CA MET A 1 15.85 -14.27 0.43
C MET A 1 14.41 -14.28 0.94
N VAL A 2 13.87 -13.11 1.30
CA VAL A 2 12.45 -13.00 1.69
C VAL A 2 11.60 -13.21 0.42
N ARG A 3 10.58 -14.09 0.49
CA ARG A 3 9.72 -14.45 -0.66
C ARG A 3 8.29 -13.93 -0.55
N CYS A 4 8.04 -12.98 0.34
CA CYS A 4 6.75 -12.33 0.49
C CYS A 4 6.86 -10.86 0.08
N ASN A 5 5.70 -10.24 -0.15
CA ASN A 5 5.62 -8.79 -0.33
C ASN A 5 5.90 -8.10 1.02
N VAL A 6 6.68 -7.03 0.97
CA VAL A 6 7.17 -6.30 2.15
C VAL A 6 6.72 -4.85 2.08
N LEU A 7 6.14 -4.36 3.16
CA LEU A 7 5.90 -2.95 3.40
C LEU A 7 6.87 -2.47 4.47
N ASN A 8 7.90 -1.73 4.07
CA ASN A 8 8.95 -1.23 4.94
C ASN A 8 8.69 0.25 5.27
N ILE A 9 8.36 0.56 6.53
CA ILE A 9 7.93 1.89 6.96
C ILE A 9 8.94 2.44 7.97
N THR A 10 9.30 3.71 7.84
CA THR A 10 10.05 4.45 8.84
C THR A 10 9.47 5.84 9.08
N SER A 11 9.83 6.49 10.18
CA SER A 11 9.53 7.91 10.43
C SER A 11 10.69 8.81 10.02
N ASN A 12 10.42 10.09 9.82
CA ASN A 12 11.45 11.06 9.44
C ASN A 12 12.50 11.32 10.52
N TYR A 13 12.13 11.19 11.80
CA TYR A 13 13.03 11.39 12.94
C TYR A 13 13.46 10.08 13.61
N SER A 14 13.23 8.92 12.98
CA SER A 14 13.72 7.64 13.51
C SER A 14 15.24 7.56 13.43
N PRO A 15 15.94 7.03 14.46
CA PRO A 15 17.36 6.72 14.36
C PRO A 15 17.68 5.61 13.35
N HIS A 16 16.66 4.87 12.89
CA HIS A 16 16.81 3.70 12.02
C HIS A 16 16.49 3.99 10.54
N VAL A 17 16.38 5.25 10.12
CA VAL A 17 16.08 5.58 8.71
C VAL A 17 17.10 4.92 7.77
N ASP A 18 18.39 5.08 8.03
CA ASP A 18 19.45 4.53 7.19
C ASP A 18 19.45 3.00 7.17
N ASP A 19 19.13 2.36 8.31
CA ASP A 19 18.97 0.91 8.40
C ASP A 19 17.83 0.42 7.51
N THR A 20 16.69 1.13 7.48
CA THR A 20 15.56 0.77 6.63
C THR A 20 15.86 0.96 5.13
N VAL A 21 16.70 1.94 4.77
CA VAL A 21 17.16 2.14 3.38
C VAL A 21 18.11 1.00 2.98
N ALA A 22 19.06 0.64 3.84
CA ALA A 22 19.96 -0.48 3.60
C ALA A 22 19.22 -1.81 3.50
N LEU A 23 18.16 -2.01 4.30
CA LEU A 23 17.25 -3.15 4.18
C LEU A 23 16.54 -3.15 2.82
N ASN A 24 15.96 -2.01 2.42
CA ASN A 24 15.27 -1.89 1.14
C ASN A 24 16.19 -2.18 -0.05
N ALA A 25 17.46 -1.75 0.01
CA ALA A 25 18.46 -2.02 -1.03
C ALA A 25 18.81 -3.51 -1.20
N ARG A 26 18.52 -4.35 -0.19
CA ARG A 26 18.76 -5.80 -0.21
C ARG A 26 17.51 -6.61 -0.57
N LEU A 27 16.34 -5.96 -0.67
CA LEU A 27 15.07 -6.58 -1.05
C LEU A 27 14.84 -6.47 -2.56
N ASP A 28 13.99 -7.35 -3.09
CA ASP A 28 13.59 -7.27 -4.49
C ASP A 28 12.65 -6.07 -4.69
N PRO A 29 12.97 -5.12 -5.59
CA PRO A 29 12.15 -3.94 -5.84
C PRO A 29 10.75 -4.28 -6.38
N ALA A 30 10.53 -5.47 -6.94
CA ALA A 30 9.21 -5.89 -7.41
C ALA A 30 8.26 -6.30 -6.26
N CYS A 31 8.80 -6.68 -5.09
CA CYS A 31 8.00 -7.17 -3.96
C CYS A 31 8.06 -6.26 -2.73
N CYS A 32 8.92 -5.24 -2.72
CA CYS A 32 9.11 -4.34 -1.59
C CYS A 32 8.64 -2.92 -1.90
N SER A 33 7.86 -2.35 -0.97
CA SER A 33 7.53 -0.92 -0.95
C SER A 33 8.10 -0.27 0.30
N TRP A 34 8.91 0.77 0.12
CA TRP A 34 9.47 1.56 1.21
C TRP A 34 8.83 2.93 1.27
N MET A 35 8.45 3.38 2.47
CA MET A 35 7.92 4.73 2.68
C MET A 35 8.42 5.36 3.98
N LYS A 36 8.60 6.68 3.95
CA LYS A 36 9.02 7.50 5.09
C LYS A 36 7.92 8.48 5.48
N ILE A 37 7.38 8.33 6.68
CA ILE A 37 6.34 9.20 7.21
C ILE A 37 6.99 10.48 7.77
N GLN A 38 6.51 11.62 7.29
CA GLN A 38 7.01 12.94 7.68
C GLN A 38 6.47 13.37 9.05
N ASP A 39 7.21 14.26 9.72
CA ASP A 39 6.81 14.94 10.95
C ASP A 39 6.44 13.98 12.09
N CYS A 40 7.21 12.90 12.26
CA CYS A 40 7.09 12.03 13.43
C CYS A 40 8.40 11.37 13.83
N GLY A 41 8.51 11.00 15.11
CA GLY A 41 9.58 10.15 15.65
C GLY A 41 9.11 8.71 15.77
N LEU A 42 7.96 8.48 16.41
CA LEU A 42 7.35 7.16 16.57
C LEU A 42 6.08 7.06 15.73
N VAL A 43 6.20 6.35 14.60
CA VAL A 43 5.13 6.24 13.61
C VAL A 43 3.80 5.77 14.22
N LEU A 44 3.84 4.73 15.07
CA LEU A 44 2.63 4.11 15.62
C LEU A 44 1.96 4.96 16.69
N GLU A 45 2.71 5.81 17.38
CA GLU A 45 2.16 6.67 18.44
C GLU A 45 1.62 7.97 17.86
N GLU A 46 2.37 8.58 16.94
CA GLU A 46 2.06 9.92 16.44
C GLU A 46 1.18 9.91 15.20
N GLN A 47 1.35 8.91 14.31
CA GLN A 47 0.64 8.85 13.03
C GLN A 47 0.08 7.46 12.69
N PRO A 48 -0.66 6.80 13.60
CA PRO A 48 -1.24 5.48 13.35
C PRO A 48 -2.17 5.47 12.13
N GLY A 49 -2.91 6.56 11.87
CA GLY A 49 -3.82 6.68 10.73
C GLY A 49 -3.13 6.47 9.37
N LYS A 50 -1.93 7.05 9.18
CA LYS A 50 -1.18 6.90 7.92
C LYS A 50 -0.63 5.48 7.75
N VAL A 51 -0.26 4.81 8.84
CA VAL A 51 0.13 3.39 8.80
C VAL A 51 -1.06 2.52 8.42
N MET A 52 -2.23 2.77 9.02
CA MET A 52 -3.43 2.00 8.74
C MET A 52 -3.85 2.13 7.27
N GLU A 53 -3.77 3.34 6.71
CA GLU A 53 -4.04 3.57 5.29
C GLU A 53 -3.03 2.85 4.39
N ALA A 54 -1.73 2.98 4.67
CA ALA A 54 -0.68 2.28 3.93
C ALA A 54 -0.85 0.75 4.00
N LEU A 55 -1.16 0.21 5.16
CA LEU A 55 -1.45 -1.21 5.36
C LEU A 55 -2.68 -1.64 4.56
N ARG A 56 -3.77 -0.85 4.58
CA ARG A 56 -4.99 -1.12 3.82
C ARG A 56 -4.69 -1.18 2.31
N LEU A 57 -3.95 -0.20 1.81
CA LEU A 57 -3.55 -0.14 0.39
C LEU A 57 -2.61 -1.29 0.01
N PHE A 58 -1.68 -1.64 0.88
CA PHE A 58 -0.80 -2.79 0.69
C PHE A 58 -1.61 -4.08 0.57
N LEU A 59 -2.54 -4.34 1.51
CA LEU A 59 -3.44 -5.49 1.47
C LEU A 59 -4.38 -5.48 0.27
N GLN A 60 -4.79 -4.31 -0.20
CA GLN A 60 -5.57 -4.17 -1.44
C GLN A 60 -4.74 -4.61 -2.66
N GLY A 61 -3.46 -4.23 -2.72
CA GLY A 61 -2.52 -4.69 -3.75
C GLY A 61 -2.27 -6.20 -3.71
N GLN A 62 -2.42 -6.84 -2.54
CA GLN A 62 -2.35 -8.30 -2.37
C GLN A 62 -3.66 -9.03 -2.67
N GLY A 63 -4.77 -8.29 -2.89
CA GLY A 63 -6.09 -8.88 -3.14
C GLY A 63 -6.91 -9.22 -1.89
N TYR A 64 -6.45 -8.89 -0.67
CA TYR A 64 -7.19 -9.19 0.58
C TYR A 64 -8.24 -8.13 0.93
N ALA A 65 -7.91 -6.84 0.80
CA ALA A 65 -8.76 -5.74 1.26
C ALA A 65 -9.73 -5.20 0.18
N VAL A 66 -10.35 -6.10 -0.60
CA VAL A 66 -11.31 -5.77 -1.69
C VAL A 66 -12.77 -5.69 -1.18
N ALA A 67 -13.01 -5.83 0.12
CA ALA A 67 -14.35 -5.87 0.74
C ALA A 67 -15.04 -4.50 0.91
N GLY A 68 -15.05 -3.69 -0.14
CA GLY A 68 -15.76 -2.40 -0.18
C GLY A 68 -16.00 -1.88 -1.59
N ALA A 69 -15.24 -2.35 -2.57
CA ALA A 69 -15.59 -2.26 -3.96
C ALA A 69 -16.55 -3.40 -4.32
N ALA A 70 -17.78 -3.34 -3.77
CA ALA A 70 -18.91 -3.63 -4.63
C ALA A 70 -18.77 -2.67 -5.80
N ARG A 71 -18.04 -3.11 -6.84
CA ARG A 71 -17.99 -2.41 -8.10
C ARG A 71 -19.45 -2.27 -8.46
N ARG A 72 -19.97 -1.04 -8.45
CA ARG A 72 -21.09 -0.68 -9.33
C ARG A 72 -20.61 -1.16 -10.69
N ALA A 73 -21.02 -2.36 -11.08
CA ALA A 73 -20.88 -2.82 -12.43
C ALA A 73 -21.80 -1.89 -13.22
N SER A 74 -21.27 -0.75 -13.64
CA SER A 74 -21.86 -0.02 -14.75
C SER A 74 -21.55 -0.82 -16.00
N CYS A 75 -22.18 -1.99 -16.12
CA CYS A 75 -22.58 -2.46 -17.43
C CYS A 75 -23.54 -1.38 -17.93
N VAL A 76 -23.06 -0.50 -18.80
CA VAL A 76 -23.96 0.18 -19.71
C VAL A 76 -24.49 -0.96 -20.59
N PRO A 77 -25.78 -1.32 -20.55
CA PRO A 77 -26.30 -2.22 -21.56
C PRO A 77 -26.06 -1.53 -22.91
N SER A 78 -25.27 -2.17 -23.77
CA SER A 78 -25.21 -1.81 -25.18
C SER A 78 -26.64 -1.85 -25.70
N SER A 79 -27.24 -0.68 -25.91
CA SER A 79 -28.53 -0.56 -26.55
C SER A 79 -28.36 -1.10 -27.96
N ALA A 80 -28.80 -2.33 -28.16
CA ALA A 80 -28.98 -2.95 -29.46
C ALA A 80 -29.74 -1.96 -30.35
N GLY A 81 -29.08 -1.50 -31.41
CA GLY A 81 -29.73 -0.80 -32.52
C GLY A 81 -30.72 -1.75 -33.17
N SER A 82 -31.99 -1.54 -32.85
CA SER A 82 -33.14 -2.16 -33.50
C SER A 82 -33.34 -1.55 -34.88
N ASP A 83 -33.45 -2.41 -35.88
CA ASP A 83 -34.05 -2.19 -37.19
C ASP A 83 -35.12 -1.09 -37.23
N ARG A 84 -34.94 -0.12 -38.13
CA ARG A 84 -35.91 0.36 -39.14
C ARG A 84 -35.28 1.43 -40.03
#